data_AF-Q03787-F1
#
_entry.id   AF-Q03787-F1
#
_cell.length_a   1.000
_cell.length_b   1.000
_cell.length_c   1.000
_cell.angle_alpha   90.00
_cell.angle_beta   90.00
_cell.angle_gamma   90.00
#
_symmetry.space_group_name_H-M   'P 1'
#
loop_
_entity.id
_entity.type
_entity.pdbx_description
1 polymer ?
#
loop_
_entity_poly.entity_id
_entity_poly.type
_entity_poly.pdbx_seq_one_letter_code
_entity_poly.pdbx_strand_id
1 'polypeptide(L)'
;MGYILTGYSSRHDKRKKHALPLHRYASSSINLQHHVHLLETRVSSKRPISEDQRTIRLPAKKLRHHQKLTLQDLPVEIIQHIFVFTKGEPSMVTLNRFFYSCLKPSFSLLSKIMWEKYLFDPLEFGVSNIKAYSRNIVIPTLFEHETFFRLLLDHHPILLKNISHFLPRKHYQDMQNGDFDTSKELDLCSMNTEDTSKEDFPKNFYNNMHIFLTRRECVKSLGNHFTLKNPYDVISPFIEWFFQGIDMQGTDLSPKFTFVSLFESIDLILYVSGSTVQKLASIEPLTTVIFLLYFTYADSLGSLNFEFFLQNRSRLQLIEKFILKYYYNPSLTENELLSDSTIWDLLRRVSDLKLIDLVVKCGGRPQYGVMFA
;
A
#
# COMPACT_ATOMS: atom_id res chain seq x y z
N MET A 1 61.21 10.09 27.57
CA MET A 1 61.48 9.14 26.47
C MET A 1 60.15 8.54 26.03
N GLY A 2 59.79 8.63 24.74
CA GLY A 2 58.51 8.10 24.25
C GLY A 2 58.11 8.68 22.89
N TYR A 3 58.58 8.02 21.84
CA TYR A 3 58.43 8.15 20.38
C TYR A 3 57.40 9.12 19.77
N ILE A 4 57.91 9.97 18.87
CA ILE A 4 57.15 10.75 17.88
C ILE A 4 56.86 9.83 16.68
N LEU A 5 55.59 9.60 16.37
CA LEU A 5 55.17 8.96 15.12
C LEU A 5 55.17 10.01 14.00
N THR A 6 56.16 9.95 13.11
CA THR A 6 56.22 10.72 11.87
C THR A 6 55.35 10.08 10.80
N GLY A 7 54.05 10.40 10.81
CA GLY A 7 53.11 10.02 9.75
C GLY A 7 52.95 11.15 8.73
N TYR A 8 53.39 10.92 7.49
CA TYR A 8 53.10 11.81 6.36
C TYR A 8 51.59 12.00 6.19
N SER A 9 51.13 13.25 6.11
CA SER A 9 49.71 13.54 5.86
C SER A 9 49.31 13.01 4.48
N SER A 10 48.50 11.94 4.45
CA SER A 10 47.92 11.44 3.21
C SER A 10 47.05 12.53 2.56
N ARG A 11 46.94 12.51 1.23
CA ARG A 11 46.14 13.50 0.46
C ARG A 11 44.66 13.57 0.90
N HIS A 12 44.16 12.60 1.66
CA HIS A 12 42.79 12.58 2.18
C HIS A 12 42.55 13.55 3.35
N ASP A 13 43.54 13.84 4.19
CA ASP A 13 43.32 14.67 5.39
C ASP A 13 43.41 16.17 5.13
N LYS A 14 44.11 16.61 4.07
CA LYS A 14 44.10 18.02 3.67
C LYS A 14 42.74 18.48 3.13
N ARG A 15 41.88 17.56 2.67
CA ARG A 15 40.53 17.89 2.18
C ARG A 15 39.48 17.98 3.30
N LYS A 16 39.72 17.39 4.48
CA LYS A 16 38.76 17.43 5.61
C LYS A 16 38.73 18.78 6.35
N LYS A 17 39.80 19.58 6.32
CA LYS A 17 39.82 20.89 7.01
C LYS A 17 39.07 22.03 6.29
N HIS A 18 38.61 21.81 5.05
CA HIS A 18 37.86 22.81 4.27
C HIS A 18 36.36 22.53 4.16
N ALA A 19 35.84 21.50 4.83
CA ALA A 19 34.39 21.29 4.93
C ALA A 19 33.82 22.16 6.06
N LEU A 20 33.56 23.43 5.76
CA LEU A 20 32.72 24.27 6.60
C LEU A 20 31.34 23.59 6.75
N PRO A 21 30.73 23.59 7.95
CA PRO A 21 29.42 23.01 8.18
C PRO A 21 28.34 23.92 7.54
N LEU A 22 28.17 23.81 6.23
CA LEU A 22 27.18 24.56 5.44
C LEU A 22 25.72 24.23 5.81
N HIS A 23 25.48 23.13 6.53
CA HIS A 23 24.14 22.73 6.97
C HIS A 23 23.55 23.60 8.10
N ARG A 24 24.30 24.53 8.70
CA ARG A 24 23.80 25.42 9.76
C ARG A 24 23.38 26.82 9.30
N TYR A 25 23.55 27.17 8.03
CA TYR A 25 23.32 28.55 7.54
C TYR A 25 22.31 28.68 6.39
N ALA A 26 21.66 27.58 5.98
CA ALA A 26 20.75 27.55 4.84
C ALA A 26 19.32 28.07 5.12
N SER A 27 19.04 28.59 6.32
CA SER A 27 17.71 29.02 6.75
C SER A 27 17.43 30.52 6.64
N SER A 28 18.31 31.33 6.04
CA SER A 28 18.02 32.76 5.80
C SER A 28 18.13 33.15 4.33
N SER A 29 17.07 33.78 3.82
CA SER A 29 17.00 34.35 2.46
C SER A 29 18.05 35.44 2.20
N ILE A 30 18.61 36.02 3.27
CA ILE A 30 19.63 37.09 3.22
C ILE A 30 21.02 36.54 2.84
N ASN A 31 21.35 35.28 3.19
CA ASN A 31 22.66 34.71 2.91
C ASN A 31 22.86 34.24 1.46
N LEU A 32 21.77 33.98 0.73
CA LEU A 32 21.82 33.56 -0.68
C LEU A 32 22.26 34.71 -1.61
N GLN A 33 21.89 35.96 -1.32
CA GLN A 33 22.32 37.12 -2.12
C GLN A 33 23.81 37.41 -1.97
N HIS A 34 24.40 37.13 -0.81
CA HIS A 34 25.81 37.43 -0.54
C HIS A 34 26.79 36.48 -1.27
N HIS A 35 26.34 35.27 -1.63
CA HIS A 35 27.17 34.29 -2.35
C HIS A 35 27.08 34.39 -3.87
N VAL A 36 25.99 34.93 -4.43
CA VAL A 36 25.87 35.15 -5.88
C VAL A 36 26.85 36.23 -6.36
N HIS A 37 27.14 37.24 -5.54
CA HIS A 37 28.12 38.29 -5.89
C HIS A 37 29.60 37.82 -5.87
N LEU A 38 29.93 36.71 -5.21
CA LEU A 38 31.32 36.22 -5.15
C LEU A 38 31.77 35.48 -6.41
N LEU A 39 30.85 35.18 -7.34
CA LEU A 39 31.17 34.54 -8.62
C LEU A 39 31.34 35.52 -9.79
N GLU A 40 31.04 36.81 -9.58
CA GLU A 40 31.08 37.84 -10.64
C GLU A 40 32.25 38.83 -10.51
N THR A 41 33.10 38.69 -9.49
CA THR A 41 34.24 39.60 -9.30
C THR A 41 35.34 39.35 -10.33
N ARG A 42 35.32 40.14 -11.41
CA ARG A 42 36.45 40.37 -12.32
C ARG A 42 37.70 40.74 -11.52
N VAL A 43 38.67 39.83 -11.45
CA VAL A 43 40.01 40.12 -10.94
C VAL A 43 40.74 40.99 -11.97
N SER A 44 40.51 42.29 -11.90
CA SER A 44 41.34 43.32 -12.51
C SER A 44 42.64 43.43 -11.71
N SER A 45 43.61 42.57 -12.00
CA SER A 45 44.99 42.75 -11.53
C SER A 45 45.65 43.85 -12.38
N LYS A 46 45.49 45.11 -11.98
CA LYS A 46 46.38 46.19 -12.40
C LYS A 46 47.72 46.01 -11.68
N ARG A 47 48.77 45.63 -12.40
CA ARG A 47 50.15 45.84 -11.97
C ARG A 47 50.83 46.83 -12.92
N PRO A 48 51.59 47.79 -12.40
CA PRO A 48 52.22 48.82 -13.20
C PRO A 48 53.43 48.26 -13.94
N ILE A 49 53.69 48.92 -15.07
CA ILE A 49 54.70 48.68 -16.08
C ILE A 49 56.11 48.87 -15.48
N SER A 50 57.03 47.94 -15.75
CA SER A 50 58.45 48.24 -15.84
C SER A 50 59.02 47.59 -17.11
N GLU A 51 59.89 48.35 -17.75
CA GLU A 51 60.48 48.14 -19.07
C GLU A 51 61.37 46.89 -19.16
N ASP A 52 61.59 46.48 -20.41
CA ASP A 52 62.58 45.51 -20.86
C ASP A 52 62.55 44.11 -20.23
N GLN A 53 61.92 43.17 -20.94
CA GLN A 53 62.61 41.97 -21.41
C GLN A 53 61.68 41.07 -22.25
N ARG A 54 62.29 40.51 -23.29
CA ARG A 54 61.72 39.57 -24.27
C ARG A 54 61.12 38.33 -23.59
N THR A 55 59.84 38.37 -23.23
CA THR A 55 59.12 37.18 -22.77
C THR A 55 58.32 36.58 -23.92
N ILE A 56 58.83 35.44 -24.38
CA ILE A 56 58.16 34.38 -25.14
C ILE A 56 56.66 34.36 -24.79
N ARG A 57 55.82 34.73 -25.76
CA ARG A 57 54.36 34.62 -25.66
C ARG A 57 53.97 33.14 -25.65
N LEU A 58 54.04 32.51 -24.49
CA LEU A 58 53.32 31.27 -24.24
C LEU A 58 51.83 31.56 -24.40
N PRO A 59 51.10 30.81 -25.24
CA PRO A 59 49.67 31.03 -25.40
C PRO A 59 49.02 30.79 -24.04
N ALA A 60 48.49 31.85 -23.44
CA ALA A 60 47.59 31.74 -22.31
C ALA A 60 46.48 30.79 -22.75
N LYS A 61 46.53 29.54 -22.24
CA LYS A 61 45.45 28.57 -22.39
C LYS A 61 44.20 29.29 -21.91
N LYS A 62 43.34 29.69 -22.86
CA LYS A 62 42.00 30.19 -22.58
C LYS A 62 41.39 29.20 -21.59
N LEU A 63 41.21 29.65 -20.35
CA LEU A 63 40.42 28.94 -19.35
C LEU A 63 39.12 28.61 -20.06
N ARG A 64 38.90 27.31 -20.28
CA ARG A 64 37.73 26.79 -20.98
C ARG A 64 36.53 27.43 -20.33
N HIS A 65 35.71 28.08 -21.16
CA HIS A 65 34.45 28.71 -20.78
C HIS A 65 33.79 27.97 -19.62
N HIS A 66 33.46 28.68 -18.54
CA HIS A 66 32.54 28.21 -17.52
C HIS A 66 31.25 27.79 -18.23
N GLN A 67 31.11 26.50 -18.51
CA GLN A 67 29.83 25.93 -18.90
C GLN A 67 28.88 26.29 -17.76
N LYS A 68 27.74 26.92 -18.09
CA LYS A 68 26.73 27.27 -17.09
C LYS A 68 26.40 26.00 -16.32
N LEU A 69 26.66 26.00 -15.01
CA LEU A 69 26.26 24.92 -14.12
C LEU A 69 24.76 24.71 -14.31
N THR A 70 24.39 23.50 -14.70
CA THR A 70 23.02 23.05 -14.84
C THR A 70 22.65 22.19 -13.63
N LEU A 71 21.36 21.98 -13.40
CA LEU A 71 20.90 21.03 -12.38
C LEU A 71 21.44 19.61 -12.60
N GLN A 72 21.86 19.28 -13.81
CA GLN A 72 22.43 17.97 -14.16
C GLN A 72 23.86 17.78 -13.64
N ASP A 73 24.54 18.87 -13.27
CA ASP A 73 25.90 18.84 -12.71
C ASP A 73 25.90 18.54 -11.19
N LEU A 74 24.72 18.45 -10.56
CA LEU A 74 24.57 18.09 -9.16
C LEU A 74 24.75 16.57 -8.94
N PRO A 75 25.31 16.15 -7.79
CA PRO A 75 25.27 14.75 -7.37
C PRO A 75 23.85 14.18 -7.37
N VAL A 76 23.72 12.90 -7.75
CA VAL A 76 22.43 12.21 -7.88
C VAL A 76 21.63 12.26 -6.59
N GLU A 77 22.28 12.18 -5.44
CA GLU A 77 21.65 12.23 -4.12
C GLU A 77 20.98 13.58 -3.86
N ILE A 78 21.59 14.68 -4.31
CA ILE A 78 21.02 16.03 -4.19
C ILE A 78 19.82 16.17 -5.12
N ILE A 79 19.92 15.66 -6.35
CA ILE A 79 18.81 15.65 -7.31
C ILE A 79 17.61 14.88 -6.75
N GLN A 80 17.84 13.68 -6.20
CA GLN A 80 16.81 12.88 -5.54
C GLN A 80 16.22 13.60 -4.33
N HIS A 81 17.04 14.28 -3.54
CA HIS A 81 16.56 15.04 -2.38
C HIS A 81 15.68 16.23 -2.79
N ILE A 82 16.06 16.97 -3.83
CA ILE A 82 15.23 18.02 -4.44
C ILE A 82 13.89 17.41 -4.90
N PHE A 83 13.93 16.26 -5.58
CA PHE A 83 12.73 15.59 -6.06
C PHE A 83 11.78 15.14 -4.93
N VAL A 84 12.33 14.71 -3.78
CA VAL A 84 11.54 14.40 -2.58
C VAL A 84 10.86 15.66 -2.04
N PHE A 85 11.57 16.79 -1.97
CA PHE A 85 10.97 18.06 -1.52
C PHE A 85 9.91 18.60 -2.48
N THR A 86 9.99 18.30 -3.77
CA THR A 86 8.90 18.58 -4.72
C THR A 86 7.74 17.59 -4.59
N LYS A 87 7.69 16.78 -3.52
CA LYS A 87 6.68 15.75 -3.23
C LYS A 87 6.47 14.76 -4.40
N GLY A 88 7.54 14.50 -5.18
CA GLY A 88 7.53 13.55 -6.29
C GLY A 88 6.85 14.02 -7.58
N GLU A 89 6.78 15.34 -7.83
CA GLU A 89 6.19 15.95 -9.02
C GLU A 89 6.68 15.29 -10.34
N PRO A 90 5.81 14.63 -11.14
CA PRO A 90 6.21 13.79 -12.27
C PRO A 90 6.99 14.54 -13.35
N SER A 91 6.77 15.84 -13.47
CA SER A 91 7.39 16.73 -14.45
C SER A 91 8.93 16.65 -14.45
N MET A 92 9.56 16.43 -13.30
CA MET A 92 11.02 16.35 -13.19
C MET A 92 11.60 15.08 -13.84
N VAL A 93 10.87 13.97 -13.75
CA VAL A 93 11.27 12.67 -14.32
C VAL A 93 11.23 12.68 -15.85
N THR A 94 10.33 13.50 -16.42
CA THR A 94 10.11 13.59 -17.87
C THR A 94 11.04 14.58 -18.58
N LEU A 95 11.85 15.36 -17.85
CA LEU A 95 12.69 16.40 -18.44
C LEU A 95 13.70 15.86 -19.46
N ASN A 96 14.41 14.78 -19.11
CA ASN A 96 15.34 14.09 -20.00
C ASN A 96 15.76 12.73 -19.43
N ARG A 97 16.54 11.97 -20.21
CA ARG A 97 17.05 10.65 -19.84
C ARG A 97 17.90 10.64 -18.57
N PHE A 98 18.63 11.71 -18.28
CA PHE A 98 19.45 11.80 -17.08
C PHE A 98 18.59 11.88 -15.81
N PHE A 99 17.61 12.79 -15.77
CA PHE A 99 16.66 12.86 -14.65
C PHE A 99 15.84 11.57 -14.52
N TYR A 100 15.38 10.99 -15.62
CA TYR A 100 14.71 9.69 -15.60
C TYR A 100 15.59 8.60 -14.96
N SER A 101 16.88 8.55 -15.29
CA SER A 101 17.80 7.57 -14.72
C SER A 101 18.07 7.82 -13.23
N CYS A 102 18.19 9.08 -12.82
CA CYS A 102 18.45 9.45 -11.42
C CYS A 102 17.23 9.25 -10.52
N LEU A 103 16.03 9.46 -11.08
CA LEU A 103 14.74 9.44 -10.38
C LEU A 103 13.94 8.18 -10.68
N LYS A 104 14.60 7.14 -11.21
CA LYS A 104 13.97 5.85 -11.44
C LYS A 104 13.36 5.35 -10.13
N PRO A 105 12.08 4.91 -10.12
CA PRO A 105 11.43 4.44 -8.92
C PRO A 105 12.24 3.31 -8.25
N SER A 106 12.58 3.53 -6.99
CA SER A 106 13.23 2.56 -6.12
C SER A 106 12.56 2.63 -4.75
N PHE A 107 12.66 1.56 -3.95
CA PHE A 107 12.05 1.53 -2.62
C PHE A 107 12.50 2.72 -1.75
N SER A 108 13.81 3.03 -1.73
CA SER A 108 14.33 4.10 -0.88
C SER A 108 13.80 5.48 -1.28
N LEU A 109 13.71 5.75 -2.59
CA LEU A 109 13.21 7.01 -3.12
C LEU A 109 11.70 7.14 -2.87
N LEU A 110 10.93 6.11 -3.24
CA LEU A 110 9.48 6.12 -3.06
C LEU A 110 9.09 6.18 -1.57
N SER A 111 9.81 5.48 -0.69
CA SER A 111 9.59 5.55 0.76
C SER A 111 9.80 6.97 1.28
N LYS A 112 10.89 7.65 0.88
CA LYS A 112 11.12 9.06 1.25
C LYS A 112 10.00 9.98 0.77
N ILE A 113 9.56 9.84 -0.49
CA ILE A 113 8.45 10.62 -1.02
C ILE A 113 7.15 10.32 -0.26
N MET A 114 6.91 9.05 0.08
CA MET A 114 5.73 8.65 0.85
C MET A 114 5.70 9.34 2.21
N TRP A 115 6.82 9.32 2.95
CA TRP A 115 6.92 9.99 4.24
C TRP A 115 6.80 11.51 4.10
N GLU A 116 7.42 12.13 3.11
CA GLU A 116 7.30 13.58 2.92
C GLU A 116 5.90 14.03 2.50
N LYS A 117 5.16 13.18 1.76
CA LYS A 117 3.86 13.52 1.18
C LYS A 117 2.67 13.13 2.05
N TYR A 118 2.74 12.01 2.76
CA TYR A 118 1.61 11.44 3.50
C TYR A 118 1.84 11.35 5.00
N LEU A 119 3.01 11.71 5.53
CA LEU A 119 3.14 11.91 6.97
C LEU A 119 2.25 13.09 7.36
N PHE A 120 1.40 12.87 8.36
CA PHE A 120 0.56 13.91 8.89
C PHE A 120 1.38 14.86 9.75
N ASP A 121 1.47 16.12 9.34
CA ASP A 121 1.96 17.21 10.17
C ASP A 121 0.76 18.02 10.69
N PRO A 122 0.45 17.93 11.98
CA PRO A 122 -0.71 18.62 12.54
C PRO A 122 -0.58 20.14 12.56
N LEU A 123 0.65 20.66 12.57
CA LEU A 123 0.89 22.10 12.57
C LEU A 123 0.48 22.73 11.23
N GLU A 124 0.54 21.98 10.13
CA GLU A 124 0.03 22.43 8.82
C GLU A 124 -1.47 22.75 8.85
N PHE A 125 -2.21 22.15 9.78
CA PHE A 125 -3.67 22.33 9.94
C PHE A 125 -4.04 23.15 11.19
N GLY A 126 -3.06 23.74 11.89
CA GLY A 126 -3.30 24.54 13.10
C GLY A 126 -3.72 23.71 14.32
N VAL A 127 -3.53 22.40 14.31
CA VAL A 127 -3.85 21.52 15.44
C VAL A 127 -2.64 21.42 16.37
N SER A 128 -2.72 22.04 17.55
CA SER A 128 -1.66 21.99 18.56
C SER A 128 -1.87 20.91 19.63
N ASN A 129 -3.12 20.51 19.86
CA ASN A 129 -3.49 19.59 20.93
C ASN A 129 -3.75 18.18 20.38
N ILE A 130 -2.69 17.36 20.32
CA ILE A 130 -2.78 15.97 19.87
C ILE A 130 -2.29 15.05 20.96
N LYS A 131 -3.14 14.05 21.24
CA LYS A 131 -2.77 12.91 22.05
C LYS A 131 -2.55 11.74 21.11
N ALA A 132 -1.30 11.57 20.75
CA ALA A 132 -0.82 10.47 19.95
C ALA A 132 0.45 9.90 20.59
N TYR A 133 0.71 8.62 20.35
CA TYR A 133 2.04 8.09 20.58
C TYR A 133 3.04 8.82 19.68
N SER A 134 4.29 8.93 20.14
CA SER A 134 5.40 9.67 19.50
C SER A 134 5.87 9.09 18.15
N ARG A 135 4.99 8.42 17.41
CA ARG A 135 5.27 7.65 16.21
C ARG A 135 4.50 8.26 15.03
N ASN A 136 4.89 7.90 13.82
CA ASN A 136 4.41 8.52 12.60
C ASN A 136 2.91 8.26 12.40
N ILE A 137 2.16 9.30 12.04
CA ILE A 137 0.74 9.22 11.65
C ILE A 137 0.68 9.42 10.13
N VAL A 138 -0.08 8.60 9.43
CA VAL A 138 -0.12 8.64 7.96
C VAL A 138 -1.52 8.98 7.45
N ILE A 139 -1.57 9.86 6.46
CA ILE A 139 -2.80 10.31 5.80
C ILE A 139 -3.36 9.18 4.91
N PRO A 140 -4.66 8.87 4.97
CA PRO A 140 -5.25 7.71 4.30
C PRO A 140 -5.36 7.84 2.77
N THR A 141 -5.11 9.04 2.22
CA THR A 141 -5.07 9.26 0.77
C THR A 141 -3.93 8.53 0.08
N LEU A 142 -2.95 8.01 0.82
CA LEU A 142 -1.87 7.17 0.29
C LEU A 142 -2.41 5.99 -0.53
N PHE A 143 -3.55 5.43 -0.13
CA PHE A 143 -4.15 4.23 -0.71
C PHE A 143 -4.79 4.53 -2.07
N GLU A 144 -5.14 5.79 -2.33
CA GLU A 144 -5.73 6.23 -3.60
C GLU A 144 -4.66 6.32 -4.69
N HIS A 145 -3.40 6.42 -4.31
CA HIS A 145 -2.29 6.49 -5.24
C HIS A 145 -1.64 5.11 -5.43
N GLU A 146 -1.96 4.47 -6.56
CA GLU A 146 -1.59 3.09 -6.87
C GLU A 146 -0.10 2.76 -6.62
N THR A 147 0.83 3.66 -6.94
CA THR A 147 2.26 3.45 -6.67
C THR A 147 2.58 3.27 -5.19
N PHE A 148 1.99 4.08 -4.31
CA PHE A 148 2.24 4.01 -2.87
C PHE A 148 1.45 2.89 -2.22
N PHE A 149 0.26 2.60 -2.74
CA PHE A 149 -0.46 1.40 -2.35
C PHE A 149 0.35 0.13 -2.61
N ARG A 150 0.90 -0.04 -3.83
CA ARG A 150 1.79 -1.17 -4.16
C ARG A 150 3.05 -1.18 -3.31
N LEU A 151 3.68 -0.03 -3.10
CA LEU A 151 4.85 0.10 -2.23
C LEU A 151 4.54 -0.43 -0.82
N LEU A 152 3.38 -0.06 -0.27
CA LEU A 152 2.92 -0.53 1.03
C LEU A 152 2.69 -2.05 1.01
N LEU A 153 2.02 -2.61 0.01
CA LEU A 153 1.80 -4.06 -0.10
C LEU A 153 3.13 -4.85 -0.18
N ASP A 154 4.10 -4.35 -0.94
CA ASP A 154 5.39 -5.01 -1.17
C ASP A 154 6.34 -4.91 0.02
N HIS A 155 6.27 -3.80 0.78
CA HIS A 155 7.21 -3.50 1.87
C HIS A 155 6.52 -3.30 3.23
N HIS A 156 5.32 -3.85 3.40
CA HIS A 156 4.51 -3.71 4.62
C HIS A 156 5.26 -3.99 5.93
N PRO A 157 6.16 -5.00 6.05
CA PRO A 157 6.79 -5.29 7.34
C PRO A 157 7.70 -4.14 7.81
N ILE A 158 8.29 -3.41 6.87
CA ILE A 158 9.17 -2.28 7.17
C ILE A 158 8.35 -1.01 7.39
N LEU A 159 7.37 -0.75 6.51
CA LEU A 159 6.61 0.49 6.52
C LEU A 159 5.62 0.53 7.68
N LEU A 160 4.79 -0.52 7.87
CA LEU A 160 3.76 -0.54 8.91
C LEU A 160 4.36 -0.53 10.32
N LYS A 161 5.56 -1.08 10.52
CA LYS A 161 6.27 -1.02 11.82
C LYS A 161 6.54 0.42 12.28
N ASN A 162 6.71 1.35 11.34
CA ASN A 162 6.99 2.75 11.63
C ASN A 162 5.71 3.60 11.72
N ILE A 163 4.58 3.08 11.26
CA ILE A 163 3.27 3.76 11.34
C ILE A 163 2.64 3.42 12.68
N SER A 164 2.21 4.45 13.40
CA SER A 164 1.38 4.26 14.59
C SER A 164 -0.09 4.16 14.23
N HIS A 165 -0.57 5.14 13.49
CA HIS A 165 -1.98 5.29 13.15
C HIS A 165 -2.13 5.81 11.71
N PHE A 166 -3.24 5.44 11.09
CA PHE A 166 -3.75 6.14 9.92
C PHE A 166 -4.75 7.18 10.41
N LEU A 167 -4.61 8.41 9.95
CA LEU A 167 -5.56 9.47 10.29
C LEU A 167 -6.93 9.13 9.72
N PRO A 168 -8.03 9.27 10.47
CA PRO A 168 -9.34 9.02 9.91
C PRO A 168 -9.64 9.91 8.69
N ARG A 169 -10.15 9.32 7.62
CA ARG A 169 -10.48 10.02 6.36
C ARG A 169 -11.42 11.19 6.61
N LYS A 170 -12.41 11.02 7.48
CA LYS A 170 -13.34 12.10 7.84
C LYS A 170 -12.61 13.28 8.47
N HIS A 171 -11.76 13.02 9.46
CA HIS A 171 -10.99 14.08 10.12
C HIS A 171 -10.03 14.78 9.16
N TYR A 172 -9.38 14.02 8.27
CA TYR A 172 -8.53 14.60 7.24
C TYR A 172 -9.31 15.52 6.30
N GLN A 173 -10.50 15.11 5.86
CA GLN A 173 -11.39 15.94 5.04
C GLN A 173 -11.86 17.20 5.77
N ASP A 174 -12.28 17.06 7.02
CA ASP A 174 -12.70 18.19 7.86
C ASP A 174 -11.55 19.21 8.02
N MET A 175 -10.31 18.73 8.19
CA MET A 175 -9.12 19.58 8.27
C MET A 175 -8.80 20.28 6.94
N GLN A 176 -8.93 19.57 5.81
CA GLN A 176 -8.73 20.15 4.48
C GLN A 176 -9.77 21.23 4.15
N ASN A 177 -11.00 21.05 4.63
CA ASN A 177 -12.10 21.99 4.41
C ASN A 177 -12.08 23.17 5.39
N GLY A 178 -11.28 23.10 6.47
CA GLY A 178 -11.25 24.10 7.54
C GLY A 178 -12.41 23.98 8.53
N ASP A 179 -13.18 22.89 8.46
CA ASP A 179 -14.32 22.59 9.34
C ASP A 179 -13.89 21.86 10.62
N PHE A 180 -12.62 21.47 10.71
CA PHE A 180 -12.08 20.81 11.89
C PHE A 180 -11.96 21.80 13.05
N ASP A 181 -12.66 21.51 14.14
CA ASP A 181 -12.58 22.27 15.38
C ASP A 181 -11.22 22.05 16.06
N THR A 182 -10.26 22.92 15.75
CA THR A 182 -8.90 22.90 16.31
C THR A 182 -8.85 23.13 17.82
N SER A 183 -9.97 23.56 18.44
CA SER A 183 -10.07 23.68 19.90
C SER A 183 -10.23 22.32 20.59
N LYS A 184 -10.69 21.29 19.85
CA LYS A 184 -10.81 19.93 20.37
C LYS A 184 -9.49 19.19 20.30
N GLU A 185 -9.17 18.49 21.38
CA GLU A 185 -8.04 17.56 21.42
C GLU A 185 -8.30 16.40 20.46
N LEU A 186 -7.40 16.21 19.50
CA LEU A 186 -7.42 15.04 18.63
C LEU A 186 -6.77 13.88 19.38
N ASP A 187 -7.58 13.09 20.07
CA ASP A 187 -7.12 11.89 20.79
C ASP A 187 -7.06 10.68 19.84
N LEU A 188 -5.93 10.54 19.17
CA LEU A 188 -5.63 9.40 18.29
C LEU A 188 -5.30 8.12 19.08
N CYS A 189 -4.95 8.24 20.36
CA CYS A 189 -4.69 7.10 21.23
C CYS A 189 -6.00 6.33 21.52
N SER A 190 -7.08 7.07 21.82
CA SER A 190 -8.42 6.50 22.09
C SER A 190 -9.03 5.74 20.91
N MET A 191 -8.56 6.03 19.69
CA MET A 191 -9.09 5.41 18.46
C MET A 191 -8.65 3.96 18.24
N ASN A 192 -7.70 3.44 19.04
CA ASN A 192 -7.21 2.06 18.90
C ASN A 192 -7.82 1.09 19.91
N THR A 193 -8.58 1.59 20.88
CA THR A 193 -8.90 0.83 22.09
C THR A 193 -10.30 0.21 22.09
N GLU A 194 -11.13 0.47 21.09
CA GLU A 194 -12.44 -0.18 20.95
C GLU A 194 -12.70 -0.52 19.47
N ASP A 195 -13.08 -1.77 19.19
CA ASP A 195 -13.34 -2.27 17.82
C ASP A 195 -14.40 -1.45 17.06
N THR A 196 -15.14 -0.60 17.76
CA THR A 196 -16.19 0.29 17.22
C THR A 196 -15.64 1.53 16.48
N SER A 197 -14.35 1.89 16.62
CA SER A 197 -13.79 3.10 16.01
C SER A 197 -12.87 2.87 14.81
N LYS A 198 -12.59 1.64 14.41
CA LYS A 198 -11.71 1.37 13.26
C LYS A 198 -12.34 1.85 11.95
N GLU A 199 -11.51 2.45 11.09
CA GLU A 199 -11.94 2.84 9.76
C GLU A 199 -12.17 1.63 8.87
N ASP A 200 -12.98 1.81 7.83
CA ASP A 200 -13.15 0.78 6.81
C ASP A 200 -11.86 0.58 6.01
N PHE A 201 -11.65 -0.61 5.48
CA PHE A 201 -10.52 -0.86 4.58
C PHE A 201 -10.58 0.07 3.36
N PRO A 202 -9.42 0.52 2.83
CA PRO A 202 -9.39 1.32 1.61
C PRO A 202 -10.05 0.62 0.42
N LYS A 203 -10.73 1.38 -0.45
CA LYS A 203 -11.44 0.86 -1.64
C LYS A 203 -10.60 -0.06 -2.53
N ASN A 204 -9.29 0.17 -2.60
CA ASN A 204 -8.40 -0.68 -3.39
C ASN A 204 -8.41 -2.15 -2.92
N PHE A 205 -8.71 -2.45 -1.66
CA PHE A 205 -8.88 -3.82 -1.18
C PHE A 205 -10.18 -4.46 -1.67
N TYR A 206 -11.26 -3.69 -1.77
CA TYR A 206 -12.52 -4.14 -2.36
C TYR A 206 -12.38 -4.39 -3.87
N ASN A 207 -11.53 -3.63 -4.58
CA ASN A 207 -11.37 -3.77 -6.03
C ASN A 207 -10.32 -4.81 -6.44
N ASN A 208 -9.37 -5.16 -5.56
CA ASN A 208 -8.23 -6.02 -5.89
C ASN A 208 -8.26 -7.35 -5.10
N MET A 209 -9.16 -8.25 -5.50
CA MET A 209 -9.39 -9.56 -4.86
C MET A 209 -8.12 -10.40 -4.66
N HIS A 210 -7.17 -10.32 -5.58
CA HIS A 210 -5.91 -11.07 -5.51
C HIS A 210 -5.07 -10.77 -4.26
N ILE A 211 -5.29 -9.64 -3.58
CA ILE A 211 -4.56 -9.24 -2.38
C ILE A 211 -4.82 -10.23 -1.23
N PHE A 212 -6.06 -10.70 -1.07
CA PHE A 212 -6.42 -11.67 -0.01
C PHE A 212 -5.75 -13.04 -0.22
N LEU A 213 -5.38 -13.36 -1.47
CA LEU A 213 -4.66 -14.58 -1.80
C LEU A 213 -3.14 -14.42 -1.67
N THR A 214 -2.59 -13.28 -2.08
CA THR A 214 -1.15 -13.10 -2.28
C THR A 214 -0.44 -12.32 -1.18
N ARG A 215 -1.15 -11.44 -0.44
CA ARG A 215 -0.58 -10.50 0.53
C ARG A 215 -1.22 -10.64 1.91
N ARG A 216 -1.46 -11.88 2.33
CA ARG A 216 -2.17 -12.22 3.57
C ARG A 216 -1.61 -11.52 4.81
N GLU A 217 -0.29 -11.55 5.00
CA GLU A 217 0.35 -10.93 6.17
C GLU A 217 0.20 -9.39 6.18
N CYS A 218 0.16 -8.77 5.00
CA CYS A 218 -0.13 -7.34 4.89
C CYS A 218 -1.57 -7.03 5.32
N VAL A 219 -2.53 -7.81 4.82
CA VAL A 219 -3.96 -7.65 5.17
C VAL A 219 -4.18 -7.83 6.67
N LYS A 220 -3.59 -8.87 7.27
CA LYS A 220 -3.62 -9.08 8.73
C LYS A 220 -3.03 -7.90 9.50
N SER A 221 -1.86 -7.41 9.06
CA SER A 221 -1.17 -6.28 9.71
C SER A 221 -1.99 -5.00 9.63
N LEU A 222 -2.66 -4.76 8.50
CA LEU A 222 -3.58 -3.64 8.33
C LEU A 222 -4.88 -3.80 9.13
N GLY A 223 -5.30 -5.02 9.44
CA GLY A 223 -6.44 -5.32 10.33
C GLY A 223 -6.27 -4.76 11.75
N ASN A 224 -5.06 -4.38 12.14
CA ASN A 224 -4.82 -3.66 13.39
C ASN A 224 -5.29 -2.19 13.33
N HIS A 225 -5.42 -1.62 12.14
CA HIS A 225 -5.78 -0.22 11.91
C HIS A 225 -7.16 -0.05 11.25
N PHE A 226 -7.56 -1.02 10.42
CA PHE A 226 -8.80 -1.00 9.65
C PHE A 226 -9.64 -2.24 9.96
N THR A 227 -10.97 -2.11 9.82
CA THR A 227 -11.91 -3.23 9.89
C THR A 227 -12.73 -3.26 8.61
N LEU A 228 -12.83 -4.42 7.96
CA LEU A 228 -13.64 -4.56 6.75
C LEU A 228 -15.12 -4.51 7.14
N LYS A 229 -15.81 -3.38 6.91
CA LYS A 229 -17.17 -3.17 7.44
C LYS A 229 -18.20 -4.06 6.76
N ASN A 230 -18.08 -4.26 5.45
CA ASN A 230 -18.97 -5.11 4.66
C ASN A 230 -18.19 -6.28 4.06
N PRO A 231 -17.97 -7.38 4.81
CA PRO A 231 -17.22 -8.51 4.29
C PRO A 231 -17.86 -9.18 3.07
N TYR A 232 -19.19 -9.18 2.98
CA TYR A 232 -19.93 -9.84 1.90
C TYR A 232 -19.73 -9.16 0.53
N ASP A 233 -19.56 -7.83 0.52
CA ASP A 233 -19.19 -7.04 -0.68
C ASP A 233 -17.82 -7.45 -1.25
N VAL A 234 -17.03 -8.22 -0.49
CA VAL A 234 -15.74 -8.79 -0.92
C VAL A 234 -15.83 -10.29 -1.13
N ILE A 235 -16.49 -11.04 -0.23
CA ILE A 235 -16.46 -12.50 -0.25
C ILE A 235 -17.10 -13.06 -1.54
N SER A 236 -18.32 -12.66 -1.90
CA SER A 236 -18.98 -13.22 -3.09
C SER A 236 -18.21 -12.85 -4.37
N PRO A 237 -17.83 -11.58 -4.60
CA PRO A 237 -16.99 -11.20 -5.74
C PRO A 237 -15.61 -11.87 -5.75
N PHE A 238 -15.00 -12.11 -4.58
CA PHE A 238 -13.75 -12.86 -4.46
C PHE A 238 -13.93 -14.31 -4.92
N ILE A 239 -15.02 -14.98 -4.53
CA ILE A 239 -15.33 -16.35 -4.96
C ILE A 239 -15.50 -16.39 -6.49
N GLU A 240 -16.27 -15.47 -7.06
CA GLU A 240 -16.46 -15.37 -8.52
C GLU A 240 -15.12 -15.17 -9.24
N TRP A 241 -14.34 -14.18 -8.80
CA TRP A 241 -13.00 -13.91 -9.33
C TRP A 241 -12.07 -15.12 -9.21
N PHE A 242 -12.14 -15.85 -8.10
CA PHE A 242 -11.31 -17.02 -7.85
C PHE A 242 -11.62 -18.15 -8.85
N PHE A 243 -12.90 -18.44 -9.07
CA PHE A 243 -13.34 -19.45 -10.03
C PHE A 243 -13.05 -19.04 -11.48
N GLN A 244 -13.23 -17.77 -11.82
CA GLN A 244 -12.82 -17.24 -13.12
C GLN A 244 -11.32 -17.42 -13.35
N GLY A 245 -10.49 -17.20 -12.32
CA GLY A 245 -9.05 -17.43 -12.39
C GLY A 245 -8.68 -18.89 -12.66
N ILE A 246 -9.45 -19.85 -12.16
CA ILE A 246 -9.25 -21.29 -12.43
C ILE A 246 -9.56 -21.60 -13.90
N ASP A 247 -10.67 -21.10 -14.41
CA ASP A 247 -11.12 -21.34 -15.79
C ASP A 247 -10.15 -20.71 -16.82
N MET A 248 -9.64 -19.50 -16.54
CA MET A 248 -8.81 -18.75 -17.47
C MET A 248 -7.33 -19.15 -17.53
N GLN A 249 -6.76 -19.78 -16.50
CA GLN A 249 -5.30 -19.97 -16.41
C GLN A 249 -4.70 -21.03 -17.36
N GLY A 250 -5.50 -21.62 -18.24
CA GLY A 250 -5.03 -22.68 -19.14
C GLY A 250 -4.38 -23.80 -18.35
N THR A 251 -3.44 -24.54 -18.92
CA THR A 251 -2.81 -25.69 -18.26
C THR A 251 -1.94 -25.35 -17.03
N ASP A 252 -1.61 -24.07 -16.82
CA ASP A 252 -0.69 -23.63 -15.77
C ASP A 252 -1.46 -22.96 -14.64
N LEU A 253 -2.26 -23.74 -13.91
CA LEU A 253 -2.93 -23.23 -12.71
C LEU A 253 -1.87 -22.82 -11.68
N SER A 254 -1.88 -21.53 -11.31
CA SER A 254 -1.00 -21.02 -10.28
C SER A 254 -1.22 -21.83 -8.99
N PRO A 255 -0.14 -22.24 -8.27
CA PRO A 255 -0.24 -23.04 -7.04
C PRO A 255 -1.02 -22.34 -5.92
N LYS A 256 -1.46 -21.11 -6.13
CA LYS A 256 -2.32 -20.36 -5.24
C LYS A 256 -3.81 -20.70 -5.40
N PHE A 257 -4.27 -21.17 -6.56
CA PHE A 257 -5.68 -21.52 -6.79
C PHE A 257 -5.97 -22.94 -6.31
N THR A 258 -5.88 -23.15 -5.00
CA THR A 258 -6.20 -24.43 -4.39
C THR A 258 -7.47 -24.33 -3.55
N PHE A 259 -8.09 -25.48 -3.31
CA PHE A 259 -9.17 -25.61 -2.35
C PHE A 259 -8.83 -24.93 -1.01
N VAL A 260 -7.65 -25.23 -0.46
CA VAL A 260 -7.21 -24.68 0.84
C VAL A 260 -7.10 -23.16 0.79
N SER A 261 -6.51 -22.62 -0.29
CA SER A 261 -6.32 -21.19 -0.45
C SER A 261 -7.63 -20.39 -0.51
N LEU A 262 -8.67 -20.94 -1.14
CA LEU A 262 -10.00 -20.34 -1.18
C LEU A 262 -10.53 -20.13 0.24
N PHE A 263 -10.55 -21.21 1.02
CA PHE A 263 -11.06 -21.19 2.39
C PHE A 263 -10.25 -20.28 3.31
N GLU A 264 -8.93 -20.38 3.28
CA GLU A 264 -8.07 -19.52 4.10
C GLU A 264 -8.18 -18.03 3.75
N SER A 265 -8.50 -17.69 2.49
CA SER A 265 -8.70 -16.29 2.08
C SER A 265 -10.03 -15.76 2.59
N ILE A 266 -11.09 -16.58 2.58
CA ILE A 266 -12.38 -16.23 3.19
C ILE A 266 -12.23 -16.09 4.71
N ASP A 267 -11.51 -17.00 5.38
CA ASP A 267 -11.20 -16.89 6.81
C ASP A 267 -10.48 -15.58 7.12
N LEU A 268 -9.52 -15.19 6.27
CA LEU A 268 -8.80 -13.93 6.42
C LEU A 268 -9.73 -12.72 6.28
N ILE A 269 -10.65 -12.74 5.30
CA ILE A 269 -11.63 -11.67 5.10
C ILE A 269 -12.53 -11.53 6.34
N LEU A 270 -13.03 -12.65 6.88
CA LEU A 270 -13.84 -12.66 8.11
C LEU A 270 -13.05 -12.22 9.35
N TYR A 271 -11.78 -12.60 9.42
CA TYR A 271 -10.90 -12.18 10.51
C TYR A 271 -10.72 -10.67 10.52
N VAL A 272 -10.43 -10.04 9.37
CA VAL A 272 -10.26 -8.58 9.29
C VAL A 272 -11.57 -7.80 9.32
N SER A 273 -12.72 -8.44 9.15
CA SER A 273 -14.02 -7.83 9.40
C SER A 273 -14.38 -7.75 10.89
N GLY A 274 -13.50 -8.24 11.78
CA GLY A 274 -13.76 -8.28 13.22
C GLY A 274 -14.70 -9.41 13.65
N SER A 275 -15.01 -10.36 12.76
CA SER A 275 -15.86 -11.49 13.12
C SER A 275 -15.10 -12.43 14.05
N THR A 276 -15.46 -12.43 15.33
CA THR A 276 -14.88 -13.33 16.34
C THR A 276 -15.20 -14.79 16.06
N VAL A 277 -16.33 -15.03 15.38
CA VAL A 277 -16.76 -16.35 14.93
C VAL A 277 -16.51 -16.42 13.42
N GLN A 278 -15.74 -17.41 12.95
CA GLN A 278 -15.50 -17.65 11.51
C GLN A 278 -16.74 -18.25 10.83
N LYS A 279 -17.90 -17.59 10.98
CA LYS A 279 -19.20 -17.98 10.44
C LYS A 279 -19.77 -16.84 9.62
N LEU A 280 -20.47 -17.20 8.55
CA LEU A 280 -21.13 -16.23 7.69
C LEU A 280 -22.53 -15.96 8.23
N ALA A 281 -22.92 -14.68 8.25
CA ALA A 281 -24.25 -14.21 8.61
C ALA A 281 -25.12 -13.87 7.37
N SER A 282 -24.58 -14.01 6.17
CA SER A 282 -25.31 -13.88 4.90
C SER A 282 -25.27 -15.20 4.14
N ILE A 283 -26.37 -15.56 3.48
CA ILE A 283 -26.47 -16.76 2.63
C ILE A 283 -25.83 -16.56 1.26
N GLU A 284 -25.60 -15.31 0.86
CA GLU A 284 -25.14 -14.93 -0.48
C GLU A 284 -23.89 -15.71 -0.92
N PRO A 285 -22.80 -15.84 -0.13
CA PRO A 285 -21.62 -16.59 -0.57
C PRO A 285 -21.90 -18.06 -0.89
N LEU A 286 -22.83 -18.70 -0.18
CA LEU A 286 -23.22 -20.07 -0.49
C LEU A 286 -24.02 -20.14 -1.80
N THR A 287 -24.95 -19.20 -2.01
CA THR A 287 -25.70 -19.12 -3.27
C THR A 287 -24.76 -18.89 -4.46
N THR A 288 -23.74 -18.04 -4.31
CA THR A 288 -22.69 -17.82 -5.33
C THR A 288 -21.95 -19.12 -5.64
N VAL A 289 -21.47 -19.84 -4.62
CA VAL A 289 -20.76 -21.12 -4.83
C VAL A 289 -21.63 -22.14 -5.58
N ILE A 290 -22.90 -22.29 -5.17
CA ILE A 290 -23.83 -23.21 -5.84
C ILE A 290 -24.06 -22.77 -7.28
N PHE A 291 -24.32 -21.48 -7.51
CA PHE A 291 -24.58 -20.94 -8.83
C PHE A 291 -23.40 -21.16 -9.78
N LEU A 292 -22.17 -20.87 -9.32
CA LEU A 292 -20.97 -21.06 -10.10
C LEU A 292 -20.73 -22.53 -10.48
N LEU A 293 -20.95 -23.45 -9.54
CA LEU A 293 -20.71 -24.89 -9.76
C LEU A 293 -21.78 -25.59 -10.61
N TYR A 294 -23.02 -25.10 -10.59
CA TYR A 294 -24.14 -25.76 -11.27
C TYR A 294 -24.64 -25.04 -12.53
N PHE A 295 -24.32 -23.77 -12.71
CA PHE A 295 -24.71 -23.00 -13.89
C PHE A 295 -23.50 -22.44 -14.64
N THR A 296 -22.64 -21.65 -14.01
CA THR A 296 -21.57 -20.92 -14.73
C THR A 296 -20.49 -21.85 -15.27
N TYR A 297 -19.97 -22.74 -14.44
CA TYR A 297 -18.83 -23.61 -14.76
C TYR A 297 -19.22 -25.08 -14.88
N ALA A 298 -20.52 -25.39 -14.99
CA ALA A 298 -21.03 -26.76 -15.04
C ALA A 298 -20.31 -27.62 -16.10
N ASP A 299 -20.07 -27.04 -17.29
CA ASP A 299 -19.38 -27.69 -18.40
C ASP A 299 -17.85 -27.71 -18.23
N SER A 300 -17.28 -26.73 -17.50
CA SER A 300 -15.84 -26.63 -17.23
C SER A 300 -15.36 -27.52 -16.09
N LEU A 301 -16.25 -28.11 -15.27
CA LEU A 301 -15.88 -28.91 -14.11
C LEU A 301 -15.01 -30.14 -14.46
N GLY A 302 -15.12 -30.65 -15.69
CA GLY A 302 -14.30 -31.75 -16.20
C GLY A 302 -12.94 -31.33 -16.77
N SER A 303 -12.61 -30.04 -16.77
CA SER A 303 -11.32 -29.55 -17.22
C SER A 303 -10.21 -29.90 -16.22
N LEU A 304 -8.98 -30.05 -16.71
CA LEU A 304 -7.80 -30.34 -15.88
C LEU A 304 -7.61 -29.32 -14.74
N ASN A 305 -7.99 -28.05 -14.95
CA ASN A 305 -7.85 -27.00 -13.95
C ASN A 305 -8.80 -27.20 -12.78
N PHE A 306 -10.07 -27.51 -13.08
CA PHE A 306 -11.06 -27.81 -12.05
C PHE A 306 -10.78 -29.15 -11.38
N GLU A 307 -10.30 -30.16 -12.11
CA GLU A 307 -9.86 -31.43 -11.54
C GLU A 307 -8.70 -31.23 -10.55
N PHE A 308 -7.70 -30.44 -10.92
CA PHE A 308 -6.59 -30.08 -10.04
C PHE A 308 -7.06 -29.29 -8.81
N PHE A 309 -7.92 -28.29 -9.00
CA PHE A 309 -8.48 -27.49 -7.91
C PHE A 309 -9.30 -28.35 -6.93
N LEU A 310 -10.18 -29.20 -7.45
CA LEU A 310 -11.03 -30.08 -6.66
C LEU A 310 -10.23 -31.21 -5.99
N GLN A 311 -9.11 -31.64 -6.58
CA GLN A 311 -8.27 -32.74 -6.10
C GLN A 311 -9.07 -34.05 -5.94
N ASN A 312 -9.73 -34.48 -7.02
CA ASN A 312 -10.64 -35.65 -7.05
C ASN A 312 -11.88 -35.54 -6.15
N ARG A 313 -12.20 -34.34 -5.64
CA ARG A 313 -13.44 -34.10 -4.89
C ARG A 313 -14.59 -33.81 -5.84
N SER A 314 -15.80 -34.20 -5.46
CA SER A 314 -17.00 -33.80 -6.20
C SER A 314 -17.39 -32.35 -5.86
N ARG A 315 -18.15 -31.70 -6.75
CA ARG A 315 -18.76 -30.38 -6.46
C ARG A 315 -19.60 -30.40 -5.18
N LEU A 316 -20.26 -31.53 -4.90
CA LEU A 316 -21.07 -31.72 -3.69
C LEU A 316 -20.22 -31.76 -2.43
N GLN A 317 -19.03 -32.37 -2.48
CA GLN A 317 -18.09 -32.37 -1.36
C GLN A 317 -17.52 -30.97 -1.07
N LEU A 318 -17.33 -30.14 -2.11
CA LEU A 318 -16.94 -28.73 -1.93
C LEU A 318 -18.04 -27.97 -1.19
N ILE A 319 -19.29 -28.10 -1.65
CA ILE A 319 -20.44 -27.44 -1.03
C ILE A 319 -20.64 -27.93 0.41
N GLU A 320 -20.56 -29.23 0.66
CA GLU A 320 -20.65 -29.81 2.01
C GLU A 320 -19.60 -29.17 2.94
N LYS A 321 -18.33 -29.13 2.51
CA LYS A 321 -17.27 -28.52 3.31
C LYS A 321 -17.47 -27.02 3.51
N PHE A 322 -18.03 -26.31 2.53
CA PHE A 322 -18.38 -24.90 2.66
C PHE A 322 -19.47 -24.67 3.71
N ILE A 323 -20.55 -25.44 3.65
CA ILE A 323 -21.66 -25.38 4.62
C ILE A 323 -21.16 -25.72 6.02
N LEU A 324 -20.43 -26.84 6.17
CA LEU A 324 -19.91 -27.29 7.46
C LEU A 324 -18.99 -26.26 8.11
N LYS A 325 -18.16 -25.59 7.30
CA LYS A 325 -17.22 -24.60 7.82
C LYS A 325 -17.91 -23.30 8.22
N TYR A 326 -18.77 -22.74 7.38
CA TYR A 326 -19.25 -21.36 7.57
C TYR A 326 -20.67 -21.20 8.10
N TYR A 327 -21.52 -22.21 7.97
CA TYR A 327 -22.93 -22.11 8.37
C TYR A 327 -23.29 -23.12 9.46
N TYR A 328 -22.81 -24.35 9.36
CA TYR A 328 -23.16 -25.40 10.31
C TYR A 328 -22.80 -25.00 11.74
N ASN A 329 -23.79 -25.07 12.63
CA ASN A 329 -23.62 -24.89 14.05
C ASN A 329 -24.28 -26.07 14.78
N PRO A 330 -23.51 -26.94 15.46
CA PRO A 330 -24.06 -28.13 16.11
C PRO A 330 -25.05 -27.81 17.25
N SER A 331 -25.06 -26.58 17.78
CA SER A 331 -26.00 -26.18 18.82
C SER A 331 -27.39 -25.80 18.31
N LEU A 332 -27.54 -25.60 16.99
CA LEU A 332 -28.80 -25.20 16.39
C LEU A 332 -29.38 -26.38 15.61
N THR A 333 -30.61 -26.76 15.95
CA THR A 333 -31.33 -27.84 15.25
C THR A 333 -31.76 -27.40 13.85
N GLU A 334 -32.01 -26.09 13.69
CA GLU A 334 -32.37 -25.45 12.42
C GLU A 334 -31.46 -24.26 12.18
N ASN A 335 -31.00 -24.12 10.94
CA ASN A 335 -30.19 -22.99 10.55
C ASN A 335 -31.05 -22.05 9.70
N GLU A 336 -31.36 -20.88 10.26
CA GLU A 336 -32.20 -19.87 9.61
C GLU A 336 -31.64 -19.48 8.23
N LEU A 337 -30.32 -19.34 8.10
CA LEU A 337 -29.69 -18.98 6.82
C LEU A 337 -29.81 -20.07 5.77
N LEU A 338 -29.68 -21.35 6.15
CA LEU A 338 -29.90 -22.48 5.22
C LEU A 338 -31.39 -22.70 4.91
N SER A 339 -32.28 -22.02 5.61
CA SER A 339 -33.72 -22.05 5.40
C SER A 339 -34.21 -20.81 4.64
N ASP A 340 -33.31 -19.94 4.17
CA ASP A 340 -33.64 -18.73 3.42
C ASP A 340 -34.31 -19.05 2.07
N SER A 341 -35.30 -18.26 1.63
CA SER A 341 -36.02 -18.53 0.39
C SER A 341 -35.11 -18.52 -0.85
N THR A 342 -34.09 -17.66 -0.87
CA THR A 342 -33.18 -17.52 -2.01
C THR A 342 -32.39 -18.79 -2.29
N ILE A 343 -31.92 -19.49 -1.25
CA ILE A 343 -31.23 -20.77 -1.41
C ILE A 343 -32.20 -21.85 -1.90
N TRP A 344 -33.44 -21.89 -1.39
CA TRP A 344 -34.43 -22.89 -1.81
C TRP A 344 -34.90 -22.69 -3.25
N ASP A 345 -35.06 -21.45 -3.70
CA ASP A 345 -35.34 -21.14 -5.10
C ASP A 345 -34.20 -21.59 -6.01
N LEU A 346 -32.94 -21.36 -5.60
CA LEU A 346 -31.77 -21.82 -6.33
C LEU A 346 -31.68 -23.35 -6.37
N LEU A 347 -31.88 -24.03 -5.23
CA LEU A 347 -31.89 -25.49 -5.14
C LEU A 347 -32.97 -26.11 -6.04
N ARG A 348 -34.16 -25.51 -6.07
CA ARG A 348 -35.25 -25.92 -6.96
C ARG A 348 -34.86 -25.80 -8.43
N ARG A 349 -34.20 -24.71 -8.83
CA ARG A 349 -33.69 -24.52 -10.20
C ARG A 349 -32.59 -25.52 -10.55
N VAL A 350 -31.72 -25.86 -9.61
CA VAL A 350 -30.66 -26.86 -9.80
C VAL A 350 -31.25 -28.26 -9.94
N SER A 351 -32.29 -28.60 -9.18
CA SER A 351 -32.99 -29.90 -9.20
C SER A 351 -32.14 -31.14 -8.88
N ASP A 352 -30.95 -30.96 -8.28
CA ASP A 352 -30.09 -32.06 -7.83
C ASP A 352 -30.52 -32.54 -6.44
N LEU A 353 -31.15 -33.71 -6.39
CA LEU A 353 -31.67 -34.31 -5.15
C LEU A 353 -30.57 -34.50 -4.10
N LYS A 354 -29.34 -34.83 -4.50
CA LYS A 354 -28.24 -35.05 -3.53
C LYS A 354 -27.84 -33.73 -2.86
N LEU A 355 -27.87 -32.62 -3.60
CA LEU A 355 -27.59 -31.30 -3.06
C LEU A 355 -28.70 -30.85 -2.10
N ILE A 356 -29.96 -31.10 -2.45
CA ILE A 356 -31.11 -30.83 -1.58
C ILE A 356 -30.97 -31.63 -0.28
N ASP A 357 -30.71 -32.93 -0.37
CA ASP A 357 -30.52 -33.81 0.80
C ASP A 357 -29.36 -33.33 1.68
N LEU A 358 -28.27 -32.85 1.08
CA LEU A 358 -27.13 -32.28 1.79
C LEU A 358 -27.53 -31.04 2.61
N VAL A 359 -28.25 -30.09 2.01
CA VAL A 359 -28.68 -28.87 2.71
C VAL A 359 -29.65 -29.21 3.83
N VAL A 360 -30.58 -30.15 3.63
CA VAL A 360 -31.49 -30.65 4.67
C VAL A 360 -30.71 -31.29 5.81
N LYS A 361 -29.72 -32.15 5.50
CA LYS A 361 -28.86 -32.80 6.49
C LYS A 361 -28.07 -31.80 7.34
N CYS A 362 -27.73 -30.65 6.76
CA CYS A 362 -27.05 -29.55 7.47
C CYS A 362 -27.99 -28.60 8.24
N GLY A 363 -29.30 -28.89 8.28
CA GLY A 363 -30.28 -28.15 9.08
C GLY A 363 -31.11 -27.12 8.30
N GLY A 364 -31.04 -27.10 6.96
CA GLY A 364 -31.93 -26.27 6.13
C GLY A 364 -33.33 -26.85 6.03
N ARG A 365 -34.36 -26.00 6.09
CA ARG A 365 -35.77 -26.39 5.90
C ARG A 365 -36.41 -25.53 4.80
N PRO A 366 -37.17 -26.13 3.87
CA PRO A 366 -37.91 -25.36 2.87
C PRO A 366 -39.00 -24.54 3.55
N GLN A 367 -39.07 -23.24 3.24
CA GLN A 367 -40.17 -22.39 3.66
C GLN A 367 -41.38 -22.61 2.76
N TYR A 368 -42.29 -23.51 3.15
CA TYR A 368 -43.54 -23.73 2.42
C TYR A 368 -44.45 -22.49 2.38
N GLY A 369 -44.24 -21.51 3.28
CA GLY A 369 -45.03 -20.28 3.37
C GLY A 369 -44.84 -19.30 2.20
N VAL A 370 -43.71 -19.36 1.48
CA VAL A 370 -43.44 -18.50 0.31
C VAL A 370 -43.95 -19.15 -0.99
N MET A 371 -44.23 -20.45 -1.00
CA MET A 371 -44.69 -21.15 -2.22
C MET A 371 -46.15 -20.90 -2.59
N PHE A 372 -46.90 -20.14 -1.78
CA PHE A 372 -48.32 -19.81 -2.02
C PHE A 372 -48.66 -18.32 -1.93
N ALA A 373 -47.64 -17.45 -1.94
CA ALA A 373 -47.79 -16.00 -2.11
C ALA A 373 -47.29 -15.61 -3.51
#